data_AF-A0A6G0ZLW8-F1
#
_entry.id   AF-A0A6G0ZLW8-F1
#
_cell.length_a   1.000
_cell.length_b   1.000
_cell.length_c   1.000
_cell.angle_alpha   90.00
_cell.angle_beta   90.00
_cell.angle_gamma   90.00
#
_symmetry.space_group_name_H-M   'P 1'
#
loop_
_entity.id
_entity.type
_entity.pdbx_description
1 polymer ?
#
loop_
_entity_poly.entity_id
_entity_poly.type
_entity_poly.pdbx_seq_one_letter_code
_entity_poly.pdbx_strand_id
1 'polypeptide(L)'
;MELMSDPAGARVHDSNTLFLIELRQKCFKNAKPVNVTQKFCPRYFDGYACWEETLPNVTAFAPCPNYVVGFDPYMESNYATQATEAKQNY
;
A
#
# COMPACT_ATOMS: atom_id res chain seq x y z
N MET A 1 3.21 8.77 24.64
CA MET A 1 3.94 8.78 25.92
C MET A 1 5.21 7.98 25.66
N GLU A 2 6.32 8.71 25.65
CA GLU A 2 7.74 8.30 25.67
C GLU A 2 8.26 7.27 24.66
N LEU A 3 8.96 7.78 23.65
CA LEU A 3 9.94 7.03 22.87
C LEU A 3 11.17 6.78 23.75
N MET A 4 11.28 5.58 24.32
CA MET A 4 12.50 5.14 24.99
C MET A 4 13.49 4.67 23.93
N SER A 5 14.54 5.47 23.72
CA SER A 5 15.67 5.14 22.86
C SER A 5 16.66 4.26 23.62
N ASP A 6 16.83 3.01 23.19
CA ASP A 6 17.89 2.12 23.67
C ASP A 6 19.27 2.57 23.12
N PRO A 7 20.38 2.36 23.86
CA PRO A 7 21.72 2.82 23.50
C PRO A 7 22.33 2.09 22.30
N ALA A 8 21.62 1.15 21.68
CA ALA A 8 22.05 0.39 20.51
C ALA A 8 21.51 0.92 19.17
N GLY A 9 20.69 1.98 19.16
CA GLY A 9 20.15 2.56 17.92
C GLY A 9 19.25 1.62 17.10
N ALA A 10 18.85 0.47 17.67
CA ALA A 10 17.86 -0.40 17.07
C ALA A 10 16.49 0.27 17.12
N ARG A 11 15.82 0.40 15.98
CA ARG A 11 14.42 0.84 15.96
C ARG A 11 13.57 -0.25 16.60
N VAL A 12 13.09 -0.01 17.82
CA VAL A 12 12.05 -0.83 18.42
C VAL A 12 10.74 -0.50 17.71
N HIS A 13 10.17 -1.48 17.02
CA HIS A 13 8.88 -1.36 16.36
C HIS A 13 7.81 -2.02 17.22
N ASP A 14 6.71 -1.31 17.50
CA ASP A 14 5.55 -1.90 18.13
C ASP A 14 4.82 -2.88 17.18
N SER A 15 3.90 -3.67 17.71
CA SER A 15 3.17 -4.69 16.94
C SER A 15 2.40 -4.13 15.74
N ASN A 16 1.84 -2.92 15.84
CA ASN A 16 1.12 -2.30 14.72
C ASN A 16 2.10 -1.87 13.63
N THR A 17 3.24 -1.30 14.03
CA THR A 17 4.31 -0.94 13.10
C THR A 17 4.87 -2.18 12.41
N LEU A 18 5.12 -3.27 13.13
CA LEU A 18 5.55 -4.54 12.56
C LEU A 18 4.53 -5.08 11.55
N PHE A 19 3.25 -5.04 11.89
CA PHE A 19 2.17 -5.48 11.01
C PHE A 19 2.10 -4.66 9.70
N LEU A 20 2.23 -3.33 9.77
CA LEU A 20 2.26 -2.48 8.57
C LEU A 20 3.51 -2.75 7.71
N ILE A 21 4.65 -3.05 8.33
CA ILE A 21 5.87 -3.47 7.62
C ILE A 21 5.62 -4.79 6.87
N GLU A 22 4.98 -5.78 7.50
CA GLU A 22 4.65 -7.05 6.87
C GLU A 22 3.69 -6.88 5.68
N LEU A 23 2.67 -6.03 5.81
CA LEU A 23 1.74 -5.72 4.72
C LEU A 23 2.45 -5.08 3.53
N ARG A 24 3.33 -4.10 3.80
CA ARG A 24 4.18 -3.50 2.78
C ARG A 24 5.07 -4.54 2.08
N GLN A 25 5.72 -5.42 2.85
CA GLN A 25 6.54 -6.49 2.29
C GLN A 25 5.74 -7.44 1.41
N LYS A 26 4.52 -7.81 1.82
CA LYS A 26 3.60 -8.63 1.02
C LYS A 26 3.23 -7.92 -0.29
N CYS A 27 3.00 -6.61 -0.27
CA CYS A 27 2.67 -5.83 -1.47
C CYS A 27 3.77 -5.90 -2.55
N PHE A 28 5.03 -5.78 -2.14
CA PHE A 28 6.17 -5.79 -3.05
C PHE A 28 6.79 -7.16 -3.26
N LYS A 29 6.22 -8.22 -2.68
CA LYS A 29 6.68 -9.58 -2.90
C LYS A 29 6.53 -9.91 -4.39
N ASN A 30 7.63 -10.29 -5.03
CA ASN A 30 7.71 -10.61 -6.46
C ASN A 30 7.34 -9.44 -7.40
N ALA A 31 7.47 -8.19 -6.95
CA ALA A 31 7.24 -7.03 -7.83
C ALA A 31 8.16 -7.13 -9.07
N LYS A 32 7.55 -7.03 -10.26
CA LYS A 32 8.31 -7.02 -11.51
C LYS A 32 8.84 -5.61 -11.75
N PRO A 33 10.01 -5.47 -12.39
CA PRO A 33 10.45 -4.17 -12.87
C PRO A 33 9.44 -3.63 -13.88
N VAL A 34 8.96 -2.41 -13.64
CA VAL A 34 8.01 -1.70 -14.52
C VAL A 34 8.63 -1.57 -15.90
N ASN A 35 7.87 -1.94 -16.94
CA ASN A 35 8.30 -1.74 -18.32
C ASN A 35 8.20 -0.24 -18.68
N VAL A 36 9.35 0.42 -18.76
CA VAL A 36 9.47 1.87 -19.02
C VAL A 36 9.02 2.32 -20.41
N THR A 37 8.68 1.39 -21.31
CA THR A 37 8.24 1.73 -22.68
C THR A 37 6.80 2.26 -22.75
N GLN A 38 5.98 1.99 -21.73
CA GLN A 38 4.61 2.49 -21.61
C GLN A 38 4.45 3.29 -20.31
N LYS A 39 3.61 4.33 -20.34
CA LYS A 39 3.29 5.11 -19.13
C LYS A 39 2.34 4.29 -18.28
N PHE A 40 2.75 3.97 -17.05
CA PHE A 40 1.95 3.29 -16.04
C PHE A 40 2.04 4.02 -14.70
N CYS A 41 1.00 3.87 -13.88
CA CYS A 41 1.10 4.14 -12.45
C CYS A 41 1.76 2.91 -11.80
N PRO A 42 2.91 3.06 -11.12
CA PRO A 42 3.62 1.93 -10.53
C PRO A 42 2.85 1.36 -9.35
N ARG A 43 3.07 0.08 -9.04
CA ARG A 43 2.55 -0.53 -7.82
C ARG A 43 3.05 0.23 -6.57
N TYR A 44 2.17 0.46 -5.60
CA TYR A 44 2.54 1.10 -4.33
C TYR A 44 1.70 0.60 -3.14
N PHE A 45 2.17 0.90 -1.94
CA PHE A 45 1.45 0.66 -0.69
C PHE A 45 1.22 1.99 0.02
N ASP A 46 -0.04 2.31 0.33
CA ASP A 46 -0.45 3.60 0.91
C ASP A 46 -0.61 3.57 2.44
N GLY A 47 -0.40 2.42 3.07
CA GLY A 47 -0.64 2.20 4.50
C GLY A 47 -1.90 1.39 4.80
N TYR A 48 -2.80 1.25 3.82
CA TYR A 48 -4.06 0.52 3.95
C TYR A 48 -4.19 -0.61 2.92
N ALA A 49 -3.77 -0.38 1.68
CA ALA A 49 -3.92 -1.36 0.61
C ALA A 49 -2.68 -1.38 -0.30
N CYS A 50 -2.47 -2.53 -0.94
CA CYS A 50 -1.53 -2.66 -2.03
C CYS A 50 -2.25 -2.32 -3.34
N TRP A 51 -1.78 -1.26 -4.00
CA TRP A 51 -2.32 -0.78 -5.27
C TRP A 51 -1.47 -1.34 -6.40
N GLU A 52 -2.11 -2.10 -7.29
CA GLU A 52 -1.45 -2.73 -8.42
C GLU A 52 -1.03 -1.72 -9.50
N GLU A 53 -0.15 -2.17 -10.41
CA GLU A 53 0.18 -1.37 -11.59
C GLU A 53 -1.08 -1.15 -12.44
N THR A 54 -1.29 0.09 -12.86
CA THR A 54 -2.43 0.44 -13.72
C THR A 54 -2.01 1.33 -14.87
N LEU A 55 -2.86 1.36 -15.89
CA LEU A 55 -2.78 2.39 -16.92
C LEU A 55 -3.16 3.76 -16.34
N PRO A 56 -2.65 4.86 -16.91
CA PRO A 56 -3.11 6.20 -16.57
C PRO A 56 -4.58 6.38 -16.92
N ASN A 57 -5.24 7.28 -16.18
CA ASN A 57 -6.62 7.72 -16.38
C ASN A 57 -7.66 6.59 -16.24
N VAL A 58 -7.36 5.55 -15.46
CA VAL A 58 -8.33 4.51 -15.06
C VAL A 58 -8.69 4.65 -13.58
N THR A 59 -9.70 3.90 -13.16
CA THR A 59 -9.99 3.69 -11.73
C THR A 59 -9.32 2.40 -11.30
N ALA A 60 -8.41 2.49 -10.32
CA ALA A 60 -7.83 1.32 -9.68
C ALA A 60 -8.79 0.80 -8.59
N PHE A 61 -8.75 -0.50 -8.35
CA PHE A 61 -9.52 -1.17 -7.31
C PHE A 61 -8.57 -1.98 -6.43
N ALA A 62 -8.76 -1.91 -5.11
CA ALA A 62 -8.02 -2.73 -4.15
C ALA A 62 -8.98 -3.22 -3.06
N PRO A 63 -8.82 -4.45 -2.55
CA PRO A 63 -9.70 -4.95 -1.49
C PRO A 63 -9.53 -4.11 -0.23
N CYS A 64 -10.65 -3.81 0.44
CA CYS A 64 -10.66 -3.15 1.73
C CYS A 64 -9.97 -4.04 2.77
N PRO A 65 -9.06 -3.48 3.59
CA PRO A 65 -8.35 -4.26 4.59
C PRO A 65 -9.29 -4.73 5.71
N ASN A 66 -9.30 -6.04 5.95
CA ASN A 66 -10.11 -6.66 7.01
C ASN A 66 -9.63 -6.35 8.45
N TYR A 67 -8.44 -5.76 8.59
CA TYR A 67 -7.84 -5.41 9.88
C TYR A 67 -8.18 -3.99 10.34
N VAL A 68 -8.82 -3.18 9.49
CA VAL A 68 -9.30 -1.85 9.87
C VAL A 68 -10.69 -2.00 10.47
N VAL A 69 -10.84 -1.60 11.73
CA VAL A 69 -12.13 -1.63 12.43
C VAL A 69 -13.15 -0.77 11.68
N GLY A 70 -14.33 -1.35 11.43
CA GLY A 70 -15.42 -0.69 10.71
C GLY A 70 -15.49 -1.03 9.22
N PHE A 71 -14.52 -1.76 8.66
CA PHE A 71 -14.67 -2.37 7.34
C PHE A 71 -15.27 -3.77 7.48
N ASP A 72 -16.43 -3.99 6.87
CA ASP A 72 -17.06 -5.31 6.80
C ASP A 72 -16.51 -6.07 5.58
N PRO A 73 -15.71 -7.14 5.77
CA PRO A 73 -15.13 -7.89 4.66
C PRO A 73 -16.16 -8.72 3.87
N TYR A 74 -17.41 -8.82 4.36
CA TYR A 74 -18.49 -9.59 3.74
C TYR A 74 -19.53 -8.72 3.03
N MET A 75 -19.34 -7.39 3.03
CA MET A 75 -20.23 -6.48 2.32
C MET A 75 -19.89 -6.46 0.82
N GLU A 76 -20.90 -6.34 -0.05
CA GLU A 76 -20.74 -6.36 -1.52
C GLU A 76 -19.81 -5.26 -2.07
N SER A 77 -19.55 -4.19 -1.31
CA SER A 77 -18.58 -3.13 -1.64
C SER A 77 -17.28 -3.23 -0.84
N ASN A 78 -16.62 -4.39 -0.86
CA ASN A 78 -15.34 -4.61 -0.17
C ASN A 78 -14.12 -4.11 -0.95
N TYR A 79 -14.27 -3.14 -1.87
CA TYR A 79 -13.18 -2.57 -2.64
C TYR A 79 -13.09 -1.06 -2.43
N ALA A 80 -11.87 -0.58 -2.19
CA ALA A 80 -11.51 0.81 -2.31
C ALA A 80 -11.19 1.15 -3.76
N THR A 81 -11.50 2.38 -4.17
CA THR A 81 -11.18 2.90 -5.51
C THR A 81 -10.27 4.11 -5.42
N GLN A 82 -9.28 4.21 -6.31
CA GLN A 82 -8.46 5.41 -6.47
C GLN A 82 -8.35 5.79 -7.95
N ALA A 83 -8.44 7.09 -8.24
CA ALA A 83 -8.18 7.62 -9.57
C ALA A 83 -6.67 7.57 -9.84
N THR A 84 -6.28 7.05 -11.00
CA THR A 84 -4.85 6.91 -11.34
C THR A 84 -4.48 7.95 -12.39
N GLU A 85 -3.72 8.96 -12.00
CA GLU A 85 -3.26 10.00 -12.91
C GLU A 85 -1.81 9.75 -13.28
N ALA A 86 -1.48 9.77 -14.58
CA ALA A 86 -0.09 9.92 -14.98
C ALA A 86 0.31 11.37 -14.68
N LYS A 87 1.29 11.56 -13.80
CA LYS A 87 2.00 12.83 -13.74
C LYS A 87 2.63 13.05 -15.13
N GLN A 88 2.04 13.95 -15.92
CA GLN A 88 2.70 14.48 -17.10
C GLN A 88 3.91 15.25 -16.56
N ASN A 89 5.11 14.68 -16.72
CA ASN A 89 6.35 15.40 -16.47
C ASN A 89 6.29 16.70 -17.29
N TYR A 90 6.15 17.83 -16.60
CA TYR A 90 6.39 19.17 -17.16
C TYR A 90 7.88 19.49 -17.01
#